data_AF-M1AXF0-F1
#
_entry.id   AF-M1AXF0-F1
#
_cell.length_a   1.000
_cell.length_b   1.000
_cell.length_c   1.000
_cell.angle_alpha   90.00
_cell.angle_beta   90.00
_cell.angle_gamma   90.00
#
_symmetry.space_group_name_H-M   'P 1'
#
loop_
_entity.id
_entity.type
_entity.pdbx_description
1 polymer ?
#
loop_
_entity_poly.entity_id
_entity_poly.type
_entity_poly.pdbx_seq_one_letter_code
_entity_poly.pdbx_strand_id
1 'polypeptide(L)'
;MSESLASGLRKSDALHPKLKQSFVKYGQRYHGKLVGEELAIQTAANLLILHTMRGVVCFNLVFVARVIYVDRQTLLEYEQYSKECIEEIEQFREEKEQEINRLRRKLKVLKLVEDDMSKAAIRARAKATESEP
;
A
#
# COMPACT_ATOMS: atom_id res chain seq x y z
N MET A 1 -38.19 -8.40 -10.39
CA MET A 1 -38.03 -7.22 -9.49
C MET A 1 -38.84 -6.01 -9.95
N SER A 2 -38.73 -5.61 -11.22
CA SER A 2 -39.50 -4.47 -11.75
C SER A 2 -41.02 -4.68 -11.75
N GLU A 3 -41.50 -5.90 -11.98
CA GLU A 3 -42.94 -6.20 -11.93
C GLU A 3 -43.54 -6.06 -10.53
N SER A 4 -42.80 -6.49 -9.49
CA SER A 4 -43.20 -6.30 -8.09
C SER A 4 -43.24 -4.82 -7.72
N LEU A 5 -42.22 -4.07 -8.15
CA LEU A 5 -42.16 -2.63 -7.95
C LEU A 5 -43.28 -1.90 -8.71
N ALA A 6 -43.52 -2.25 -9.97
CA ALA A 6 -44.61 -1.72 -10.78
C ALA A 6 -45.98 -2.03 -10.15
N SER A 7 -46.17 -3.24 -9.61
CA SER A 7 -47.37 -3.61 -8.84
C SER A 7 -47.56 -2.73 -7.60
N GLY A 8 -46.48 -2.45 -6.86
CA GLY A 8 -46.50 -1.50 -5.73
C GLY A 8 -46.85 -0.07 -6.18
N LEU A 9 -46.28 0.40 -7.28
CA LEU A 9 -46.56 1.72 -7.85
C LEU A 9 -48.01 1.85 -8.36
N ARG A 10 -48.61 0.77 -8.88
CA ARG A 10 -50.04 0.77 -9.24
C ARG A 10 -50.92 0.92 -8.01
N LYS A 11 -50.58 0.21 -6.93
CA LYS A 11 -51.31 0.24 -5.66
C LYS A 11 -51.18 1.58 -4.94
N SER A 12 -50.20 2.42 -5.29
CA SER A 12 -50.06 3.74 -4.69
C SER A 12 -51.21 4.69 -5.06
N ASP A 13 -52.03 4.38 -6.06
CA ASP A 13 -53.20 5.21 -6.41
C ASP A 13 -54.19 5.33 -5.25
N ALA A 14 -54.39 4.22 -4.51
CA ALA A 14 -55.34 4.16 -3.42
C ALA A 14 -54.93 5.01 -2.20
N LEU A 15 -53.63 5.24 -2.02
CA LEU A 15 -53.07 5.96 -0.87
C LEU A 15 -52.57 7.36 -1.24
N HIS A 16 -51.98 7.50 -2.44
CA HIS A 16 -51.30 8.70 -2.92
C HIS A 16 -51.47 8.87 -4.45
N PRO A 17 -52.62 9.39 -4.93
CA PRO A 17 -52.90 9.55 -6.37
C PRO A 17 -51.87 10.42 -7.10
N LYS A 18 -51.38 11.47 -6.43
CA LYS A 18 -50.32 12.36 -6.96
C LYS A 18 -48.99 11.64 -7.19
N LEU A 19 -48.72 10.60 -6.41
CA LEU A 19 -47.51 9.79 -6.54
C LEU A 19 -47.59 8.93 -7.81
N LYS A 20 -48.72 8.25 -8.05
CA LYS A 20 -48.94 7.50 -9.29
C LYS A 20 -48.80 8.39 -10.53
N GLN A 21 -49.45 9.56 -10.53
CA GLN A 21 -49.31 10.52 -11.65
C GLN A 21 -47.87 10.94 -11.88
N SER A 22 -47.08 11.11 -10.81
CA SER A 22 -45.65 11.45 -10.94
C SER A 22 -44.87 10.34 -11.61
N PHE A 23 -45.12 9.07 -11.28
CA PHE A 23 -44.49 7.92 -11.93
C PHE A 23 -44.95 7.73 -13.38
N VAL A 24 -46.23 7.91 -13.67
CA VAL A 24 -46.74 7.90 -15.06
C VAL A 24 -46.05 8.99 -15.88
N LYS A 25 -46.00 10.23 -15.39
CA LYS A 25 -45.29 11.34 -16.06
C LYS A 25 -43.81 11.04 -16.24
N TYR A 26 -43.16 10.48 -15.23
CA TYR A 26 -41.75 10.12 -15.30
C TYR A 26 -41.48 9.05 -16.36
N GLY A 27 -42.26 7.97 -16.39
CA GLY A 27 -42.16 6.94 -17.43
C GLY A 27 -42.49 7.46 -18.83
N GLN A 28 -43.48 8.35 -18.96
CA GLN A 28 -43.90 8.93 -20.24
C GLN A 28 -42.80 9.72 -20.94
N ARG A 29 -41.91 10.37 -20.17
CA ARG A 29 -40.79 11.17 -20.71
C ARG A 29 -39.81 10.35 -21.55
N TYR A 30 -39.82 9.03 -21.41
CA TYR A 30 -38.89 8.13 -22.11
C TYR A 30 -39.50 7.51 -23.37
N HIS A 31 -40.73 7.90 -23.72
CA HIS A 31 -41.40 7.47 -24.95
C HIS A 31 -41.59 8.66 -25.87
N GLY A 32 -41.31 8.50 -27.16
CA GLY A 32 -41.54 9.54 -28.17
C GLY A 32 -43.01 9.80 -28.51
N LYS A 33 -43.92 8.94 -28.00
CA LYS A 33 -45.37 9.04 -28.15
C LYS A 33 -46.05 8.74 -26.82
N LEU A 34 -47.30 9.18 -26.66
CA LEU A 34 -48.10 8.83 -25.49
C LEU A 34 -48.32 7.32 -25.44
N VAL A 35 -47.82 6.68 -24.39
CA VAL A 35 -48.10 5.27 -24.05
C VAL A 35 -49.14 5.18 -22.95
N GLY A 36 -49.79 4.02 -22.82
CA GLY A 36 -50.74 3.76 -21.74
C GLY A 36 -50.07 3.79 -20.36
N GLU A 37 -50.84 4.14 -19.33
CA GLU A 37 -50.33 4.28 -17.95
C GLU A 37 -49.56 3.06 -17.47
N GLU A 38 -50.00 1.87 -17.87
CA GLU A 38 -49.39 0.61 -17.45
C GLU A 38 -47.96 0.43 -17.94
N LEU A 39 -47.73 0.76 -19.21
CA LEU A 39 -46.40 0.74 -19.81
C LEU A 39 -45.53 1.87 -19.24
N ALA A 40 -46.13 3.04 -18.97
CA ALA A 40 -45.43 4.15 -18.33
C ALA A 40 -44.96 3.79 -16.90
N ILE A 41 -45.80 3.14 -16.09
CA ILE A 41 -45.46 2.70 -14.73
C ILE A 41 -44.38 1.61 -14.75
N GLN A 42 -44.46 0.64 -15.66
CA GLN A 42 -43.39 -0.36 -15.83
C GLN A 42 -42.07 0.28 -16.25
N THR A 43 -42.12 1.26 -17.17
CA THR A 43 -40.95 2.03 -17.60
C THR A 43 -40.34 2.78 -16.41
N ALA A 44 -41.16 3.46 -15.61
CA ALA A 44 -40.71 4.16 -14.41
C ALA A 44 -40.07 3.22 -13.38
N ALA A 45 -40.66 2.05 -13.14
CA ALA A 45 -40.11 1.04 -12.24
C ALA A 45 -38.75 0.52 -12.72
N ASN A 46 -38.62 0.22 -14.01
CA ASN A 46 -37.36 -0.21 -14.62
C ASN A 46 -36.26 0.86 -14.49
N LEU A 47 -36.61 2.12 -14.76
CA LEU A 47 -35.68 3.24 -14.65
C LEU A 47 -35.24 3.49 -13.21
N LEU A 48 -36.16 3.39 -12.25
CA LEU A 48 -35.83 3.54 -10.83
C LEU A 48 -34.81 2.49 -10.39
N ILE A 49 -35.04 1.22 -10.77
CA ILE A 49 -34.10 0.13 -10.53
C ILE A 49 -32.76 0.41 -11.21
N LEU A 50 -32.76 0.82 -12.48
CA LEU A 50 -31.54 1.12 -13.23
C LEU A 50 -30.73 2.25 -12.59
N HIS A 51 -31.38 3.35 -12.19
CA HIS A 51 -30.72 4.47 -11.53
C HIS A 51 -30.18 4.10 -10.15
N THR A 52 -30.90 3.26 -9.41
CA THR A 52 -30.45 2.77 -8.10
C THR A 52 -29.23 1.87 -8.26
N MET A 53 -29.29 0.91 -9.20
CA MET A 53 -28.15 0.04 -9.52
C MET A 53 -26.95 0.84 -10.01
N ARG A 54 -27.17 1.84 -10.88
CA ARG A 54 -26.11 2.73 -11.37
C ARG A 54 -25.47 3.51 -10.22
N GLY A 55 -26.27 4.03 -9.28
CA GLY A 55 -25.78 4.71 -8.09
C GLY A 55 -24.89 3.80 -7.24
N VAL A 56 -25.32 2.56 -7.00
CA VAL A 56 -24.54 1.55 -6.26
C VAL A 56 -23.22 1.22 -6.97
N VAL A 57 -23.24 1.02 -8.29
CA VAL A 57 -22.02 0.75 -9.07
C VAL A 57 -21.05 1.93 -9.01
N CYS A 58 -21.53 3.17 -9.19
CA CYS A 58 -20.69 4.37 -9.08
C CYS A 58 -20.09 4.51 -7.68
N PHE A 59 -20.87 4.26 -6.63
CA PHE A 59 -20.38 4.30 -5.25
C PHE A 59 -19.31 3.25 -4.99
N ASN A 60 -19.54 2.01 -5.44
CA ASN A 60 -18.58 0.91 -5.29
C ASN A 60 -17.27 1.20 -6.04
N LEU A 61 -17.33 1.76 -7.24
CA LEU A 61 -16.13 2.14 -7.99
C LEU A 61 -15.29 3.18 -7.25
N VAL A 62 -15.93 4.20 -6.68
CA VAL A 62 -15.23 5.23 -5.88
C VAL A 62 -14.61 4.60 -4.62
N PHE A 63 -15.35 3.70 -3.96
CA PHE A 63 -14.85 3.02 -2.77
C PHE A 63 -13.62 2.14 -3.09
N VAL A 64 -13.70 1.32 -4.13
CA VAL A 64 -12.57 0.47 -4.57
C VAL A 64 -11.38 1.32 -5.00
N ALA A 65 -11.59 2.38 -5.78
CA ALA A 65 -10.52 3.29 -6.18
C ALA A 65 -9.83 3.93 -4.98
N ARG A 66 -10.59 4.30 -3.93
CA ARG A 66 -10.04 4.84 -2.69
C ARG A 66 -9.19 3.82 -1.94
N VAL A 67 -9.66 2.57 -1.82
CA VAL A 67 -8.89 1.49 -1.17
C VAL A 67 -7.57 1.27 -1.89
N ILE A 68 -7.60 1.13 -3.23
CA ILE A 68 -6.39 0.96 -4.04
C ILE A 68 -5.42 2.14 -3.88
N TYR A 69 -5.94 3.38 -3.83
CA TYR A 69 -5.12 4.56 -3.66
C TYR A 69 -4.41 4.57 -2.29
N VAL A 70 -5.13 4.26 -1.21
CA VAL A 70 -4.59 4.20 0.15
C VAL A 70 -3.56 3.06 0.28
N ASP A 71 -3.86 1.88 -0.27
CA ASP A 71 -2.92 0.75 -0.27
C ASP A 71 -1.64 1.13 -1.01
N ARG A 72 -1.76 1.83 -2.15
CA ARG A 72 -0.59 2.29 -2.91
C ARG A 72 0.24 3.32 -2.15
N GLN A 73 -0.39 4.27 -1.45
CA GLN A 73 0.34 5.22 -0.60
C GLN A 73 1.10 4.48 0.51
N THR A 74 0.42 3.58 1.20
CA THR A 74 1.01 2.75 2.26
C THR A 74 2.20 1.94 1.75
N LEU A 75 2.10 1.34 0.57
CA LEU A 75 3.19 0.62 -0.09
C LEU A 75 4.41 1.51 -0.37
N LEU A 76 4.20 2.74 -0.84
CA LEU A 76 5.28 3.69 -1.10
C LEU A 76 5.97 4.13 0.19
N GLU A 77 5.21 4.34 1.26
CA GLU A 77 5.76 4.66 2.59
C GLU A 77 6.62 3.50 3.12
N TYR A 78 6.14 2.25 3.02
CA TYR A 78 6.93 1.08 3.38
C TYR A 78 8.18 0.90 2.52
N GLU A 79 8.08 1.16 1.21
CA GLU A 79 9.23 1.06 0.32
C GLU A 79 10.30 2.10 0.67
N GLN A 80 9.88 3.34 0.97
CA GLN A 80 10.80 4.40 1.38
C GLN A 80 11.46 4.09 2.72
N TYR A 81 10.68 3.68 3.72
CA TYR A 81 11.20 3.25 5.02
C TYR A 81 12.19 2.08 4.89
N SER A 82 11.87 1.10 4.02
CA SER A 82 12.78 -0.02 3.76
C SER A 82 14.10 0.42 3.15
N LYS A 83 14.11 1.44 2.27
CA LYS A 83 15.34 1.98 1.70
C LYS A 83 16.19 2.68 2.75
N GLU A 84 15.57 3.51 3.59
CA GLU A 84 16.24 4.18 4.71
C GLU A 84 16.89 3.16 5.66
N CYS A 85 16.18 2.08 6.03
CA CYS A 85 16.76 1.03 6.86
C CYS A 85 17.94 0.30 6.19
N ILE A 86 17.88 0.04 4.87
CA ILE A 86 18.97 -0.61 4.15
C ILE A 86 20.21 0.31 4.15
N GLU A 87 20.02 1.60 3.86
CA GLU A 87 21.11 2.58 3.88
C GLU A 87 21.77 2.68 5.26
N GLU A 88 20.99 2.69 6.35
CA GLU A 88 21.53 2.67 7.71
C GLU A 88 22.35 1.42 8.01
N ILE A 89 21.88 0.24 7.58
CA ILE A 89 22.60 -1.03 7.74
C ILE A 89 23.91 -1.03 6.94
N GLU A 90 23.89 -0.50 5.71
CA GLU A 90 25.07 -0.41 4.86
C GLU A 90 26.13 0.53 5.44
N GLN A 91 25.71 1.70 5.94
CA GLN A 91 26.60 2.63 6.63
C GLN A 91 27.22 1.99 7.88
N PHE A 92 26.39 1.35 8.72
CA PHE A 92 26.88 0.66 9.91
C PHE A 92 27.88 -0.45 9.55
N ARG A 93 27.60 -1.22 8.50
CA ARG A 93 28.52 -2.26 8.01
C ARG A 93 29.85 -1.65 7.58
N GLU A 94 29.83 -0.55 6.83
CA GLU A 94 31.05 0.13 6.38
C GLU A 94 31.90 0.63 7.56
N GLU A 95 31.28 1.25 8.57
CA GLU A 95 31.96 1.67 9.79
C GLU A 95 32.65 0.50 10.51
N LYS A 96 31.96 -0.64 10.63
CA LYS A 96 32.55 -1.84 11.25
C LYS A 96 33.69 -2.43 10.43
N GLU A 97 33.57 -2.44 9.10
CA GLU A 97 34.63 -2.89 8.20
C GLU A 97 35.89 -2.01 8.36
N GLN A 98 35.71 -0.69 8.44
CA GLN A 98 36.81 0.25 8.66
C GLN A 98 37.50 0.01 10.02
N GLU A 99 36.74 -0.21 11.08
CA GLU A 99 37.30 -0.49 12.41
C GLU A 99 38.03 -1.84 12.46
N ILE A 100 37.49 -2.88 11.83
CA ILE A 100 38.17 -4.18 11.68
C ILE A 100 39.52 -3.99 10.96
N ASN A 101 39.53 -3.23 9.86
CA ASN A 101 40.76 -2.96 9.11
C ASN A 101 41.77 -2.12 9.90
N ARG A 102 41.29 -1.22 10.77
CA ARG A 102 42.15 -0.49 11.71
C ARG A 102 42.78 -1.43 12.74
N LEU A 103 41.99 -2.31 13.34
CA LEU A 103 42.47 -3.28 14.33
C LEU A 103 43.47 -4.28 13.71
N ARG A 104 43.21 -4.76 12.49
CA ARG A 104 44.15 -5.61 11.73
C ARG A 104 45.51 -4.93 11.53
N ARG A 105 45.52 -3.64 11.19
CA ARG A 105 46.76 -2.85 11.05
C ARG A 105 47.51 -2.75 12.38
N LYS A 106 46.82 -2.44 13.48
CA LYS A 106 47.44 -2.41 14.82
C LYS A 106 48.04 -3.76 15.21
N LEU A 107 47.32 -4.85 14.96
CA LEU A 107 47.79 -6.20 15.25
C LEU A 107 49.07 -6.54 14.47
N LYS A 108 49.15 -6.13 13.19
CA LYS A 108 50.35 -6.33 12.37
C LYS A 108 51.57 -5.59 12.95
N VAL A 109 51.39 -4.36 13.41
CA VAL A 109 52.47 -3.58 14.05
C VAL A 109 52.91 -4.25 15.35
N LEU A 110 51.97 -4.68 16.20
CA LEU A 110 52.30 -5.35 17.46
C LEU A 110 53.13 -6.62 17.24
N LYS A 111 52.78 -7.44 16.24
CA LYS A 111 53.56 -8.64 15.88
C LYS A 111 54.99 -8.30 15.44
N LEU A 112 55.17 -7.24 14.65
CA LEU A 112 56.51 -6.80 14.24
C LEU A 112 57.35 -6.36 15.45
N VAL A 113 56.75 -5.61 16.37
CA VAL A 113 57.43 -5.20 17.61
C VAL A 113 57.78 -6.41 18.47
N GLU A 114 56.87 -7.38 18.61
CA GLU A 114 57.13 -8.64 19.33
C GLU A 114 58.30 -9.43 18.72
N ASP A 115 58.33 -9.56 17.40
CA ASP A 115 59.43 -10.22 16.68
C ASP A 115 60.78 -9.51 16.88
N ASP A 116 60.79 -8.17 16.82
CA ASP A 116 62.00 -7.38 17.01
C ASP A 116 62.50 -7.44 18.46
N MET A 117 61.58 -7.39 19.44
CA MET A 117 61.88 -7.60 20.86
C MET A 117 62.45 -8.99 21.13
N SER A 118 61.87 -10.02 20.52
CA SER A 118 62.36 -11.41 20.62
C SER A 118 63.78 -11.54 20.06
N LYS A 119 64.04 -10.98 18.87
CA LYS A 119 65.40 -10.94 18.27
C LYS A 119 66.39 -10.16 19.14
N ALA A 120 65.97 -9.03 19.71
CA ALA A 120 66.81 -8.22 20.59
C ALA A 120 67.19 -8.99 21.87
N ALA A 121 66.23 -9.71 22.46
CA ALA A 121 66.48 -10.55 23.64
C ALA A 121 67.45 -11.69 23.34
N ILE A 122 67.33 -12.35 22.18
CA ILE A 122 68.28 -13.39 21.74
C ILE A 122 69.70 -12.82 21.59
N ARG A 123 69.83 -11.65 20.93
CA ARG A 123 71.14 -10.98 20.78
C ARG A 123 71.76 -10.56 22.11
N ALA A 124 70.94 -10.07 23.04
CA ALA A 124 71.41 -9.69 24.38
C ALA A 124 71.93 -10.90 25.15
N ARG A 125 71.26 -12.05 25.06
CA ARG A 125 71.72 -13.31 25.68
C ARG A 125 73.03 -13.82 25.06
N ALA A 126 73.14 -13.81 23.73
CA ALA A 126 74.35 -14.25 23.04
C ALA A 126 75.58 -13.41 23.43
N LYS A 127 75.42 -12.08 23.53
CA LYS A 127 76.50 -11.18 23.99
C LYS A 127 76.90 -11.43 25.44
N ALA A 128 75.94 -11.72 26.32
CA ALA A 128 76.25 -12.02 27.72
C ALA A 128 77.08 -13.32 27.87
N THR A 129 76.76 -14.34 27.07
CA THR A 129 77.51 -15.62 27.05
C THR A 129 78.90 -15.53 26.43
N GLU A 130 79.17 -14.55 25.55
CA GLU A 130 80.50 -14.31 24.99
C GLU A 130 81.41 -13.47 25.92
N SER A 131 80.83 -12.87 26.98
CA SER A 131 81.53 -12.02 27.95
C SER A 131 81.84 -12.70 29.30
N GLU A 132 81.48 -13.99 29.47
CA GLU A 132 81.96 -14.81 30.59
C GLU A 132 83.25 -15.55 30.17
N PRO A 133 84.39 -15.33 30.85
CA PRO A 133 85.69 -15.93 30.54
C PRO A 133 85.80 -17.42 30.91
#